data_AF-A0A124I5D3-F1
#
_entry.id   AF-A0A124I5D3-F1
#
_cell.length_a   1.000
_cell.length_b   1.000
_cell.length_c   1.000
_cell.angle_alpha   90.00
_cell.angle_beta   90.00
_cell.angle_gamma   90.00
#
_symmetry.space_group_name_H-M   'P 1'
#
loop_
_entity.id
_entity.type
_entity.pdbx_description
1 polymer ?
#
loop_
_entity_poly.entity_id
_entity_poly.type
_entity_poly.pdbx_seq_one_letter_code
_entity_poly.pdbx_strand_id
1 'polypeptide(L)'
;MAAAQVVERLVGQWSPVRLIVTGGVQMAAASLLAGYSQFTGALVVVALLLGGGWSFMHSTIQSWATALSPTARATGVALFGVALYVGSALAAATAQAHAYRPLFWLAALLTVPLTVAAAVGRARCRPADAA
;
A
#
# COMPACT_ATOMS: atom_id res chain seq x y z
N MET A 1 -7.79 23.46 2.25
CA MET A 1 -8.40 23.71 0.93
C MET A 1 -7.36 23.82 -0.18
N ALA A 2 -6.36 24.71 -0.09
CA ALA A 2 -5.29 24.83 -1.11
C ALA A 2 -4.41 23.57 -1.28
N ALA A 3 -3.99 22.93 -0.19
CA ALA A 3 -3.21 21.70 -0.24
C ALA A 3 -3.97 20.54 -0.94
N ALA A 4 -5.29 20.45 -0.74
CA ALA A 4 -6.12 19.44 -1.39
C ALA A 4 -6.18 19.65 -2.91
N GLN A 5 -6.28 20.89 -3.38
CA GLN A 5 -6.26 21.21 -4.82
C GLN A 5 -4.90 20.99 -5.47
N VAL A 6 -3.81 21.22 -4.74
CA VAL A 6 -2.46 20.89 -5.22
C VAL A 6 -2.30 19.38 -5.36
N VAL A 7 -2.77 18.60 -4.37
CA VAL A 7 -2.79 17.14 -4.44
C VAL A 7 -3.67 16.65 -5.59
N GLU A 8 -4.85 17.22 -5.78
CA GLU A 8 -5.78 16.85 -6.85
C GLU A 8 -5.20 17.14 -8.24
N ARG A 9 -4.50 18.28 -8.41
CA ARG A 9 -3.75 18.60 -9.64
C ARG A 9 -2.56 17.66 -9.87
N LEU A 10 -1.80 17.34 -8.82
CA LEU A 10 -0.65 16.45 -8.93
C LEU A 10 -1.07 15.02 -9.27
N VAL A 11 -2.11 14.52 -8.61
CA VAL A 11 -2.70 13.19 -8.79
C VAL A 11 -3.43 13.09 -10.13
N GLY A 12 -4.10 14.16 -10.59
CA GLY A 12 -4.79 14.21 -11.88
C GLY A 12 -3.87 14.03 -13.09
N GLN A 13 -2.57 14.28 -12.94
CA GLN A 13 -1.57 14.04 -13.99
C GLN A 13 -0.94 12.65 -13.95
N TRP A 14 -1.19 11.86 -12.91
CA TRP A 14 -0.54 10.56 -12.70
C TRP A 14 -1.53 9.43 -12.93
N SER A 15 -1.21 8.53 -13.86
CA SER A 15 -2.03 7.33 -14.07
C SER A 15 -2.13 6.53 -12.75
N PRO A 16 -3.29 5.93 -12.43
CA PRO A 16 -3.46 5.12 -11.22
C PRO A 16 -2.41 4.01 -11.06
N VAL A 17 -1.95 3.42 -12.17
CA VAL A 17 -0.88 2.41 -12.17
C VAL A 17 0.44 3.02 -11.66
N ARG A 18 0.79 4.23 -12.09
CA ARG A 18 1.98 4.94 -11.57
C ARG A 18 1.89 5.17 -10.07
N LEU A 19 0.73 5.60 -9.54
CA LEU A 19 0.54 5.80 -8.10
C LEU A 19 0.72 4.50 -7.31
N ILE A 20 0.16 3.39 -7.81
CA ILE A 20 0.33 2.06 -7.22
C ILE A 20 1.80 1.66 -7.19
N VAL A 21 2.49 1.77 -8.32
CA VAL A 21 3.91 1.37 -8.42
C VAL A 21 4.80 2.25 -7.56
N THR A 22 4.61 3.58 -7.56
CA THR A 22 5.43 4.47 -6.73
C THR A 22 5.21 4.22 -5.25
N GLY A 23 3.95 4.04 -4.82
CA GLY A 23 3.68 3.72 -3.43
C GLY A 23 4.24 2.35 -3.02
N GLY A 24 4.12 1.35 -3.89
CA GLY A 24 4.70 0.02 -3.67
C GLY A 24 6.23 0.03 -3.55
N VAL A 25 6.92 0.81 -4.40
CA VAL A 25 8.37 1.01 -4.31
C VAL A 25 8.75 1.71 -3.00
N GLN A 26 8.00 2.72 -2.57
CA GLN A 26 8.23 3.39 -1.29
C GLN A 26 8.07 2.41 -0.11
N MET A 27 7.01 1.59 -0.11
CA MET A 27 6.78 0.59 0.95
C MET A 27 7.90 -0.46 0.97
N ALA A 28 8.32 -0.98 -0.19
CA ALA A 28 9.41 -1.95 -0.28
C ALA A 28 10.73 -1.35 0.20
N ALA A 29 11.06 -0.13 -0.21
CA ALA A 29 12.26 0.57 0.24
C ALA A 29 12.23 0.83 1.75
N ALA A 30 11.09 1.24 2.30
CA ALA A 30 10.92 1.45 3.74
C ALA A 30 11.12 0.14 4.53
N SER A 31 10.52 -0.96 4.07
CA SER A 31 10.68 -2.27 4.69
C SER A 31 12.12 -2.78 4.61
N LEU A 32 12.81 -2.62 3.48
CA LEU A 32 14.23 -2.97 3.35
C LEU A 32 15.11 -2.14 4.29
N LEU A 33 14.88 -0.81 4.34
CA LEU A 33 15.64 0.09 5.21
C LEU A 33 15.44 -0.26 6.68
N ALA A 34 14.21 -0.51 7.12
CA ALA A 34 13.90 -0.92 8.49
C ALA A 34 14.50 -2.29 8.85
N GLY A 35 14.59 -3.20 7.87
CA GLY A 35 15.26 -4.49 8.03
C GLY A 35 16.78 -4.40 8.11
N TYR A 36 17.39 -3.33 7.60
CA TYR A 36 18.84 -3.12 7.64
C TYR A 36 19.28 -2.25 8.82
N SER A 37 18.50 -1.22 9.16
CA SER A 37 18.87 -0.16 10.09
C SER A 37 17.68 0.29 10.94
N GLN A 38 17.89 0.35 12.25
CA GLN A 38 16.85 0.69 13.23
C GLN A 38 17.21 1.90 14.10
N PHE A 39 18.19 2.71 13.71
CA PHE A 39 18.47 3.96 14.42
C PHE A 39 17.38 5.01 14.12
N THR A 40 17.19 5.97 15.03
CA THR A 40 16.07 6.92 15.00
C THR A 40 15.91 7.65 13.66
N GLY A 41 17.00 8.16 13.08
CA GLY A 41 16.95 8.86 11.79
C GLY A 41 16.50 7.96 10.63
N ALA A 42 16.94 6.70 10.57
CA ALA A 42 16.47 5.76 9.56
C ALA A 42 14.97 5.49 9.73
N LEU A 43 14.50 5.34 10.97
CA LEU A 43 13.08 5.10 11.25
C LEU A 43 12.18 6.30 10.89
N VAL A 44 12.69 7.53 10.99
CA VAL A 44 11.98 8.72 10.46
C VAL A 44 11.79 8.62 8.95
N VAL A 45 12.85 8.25 8.21
CA VAL A 45 12.76 8.04 6.75
C VAL A 45 11.79 6.91 6.42
N VAL A 46 11.85 5.79 7.15
CA VAL A 46 10.92 4.66 7.02
C VAL A 46 9.48 5.12 7.22
N ALA A 47 9.19 5.92 8.24
CA ALA A 47 7.84 6.42 8.52
C ALA A 47 7.31 7.30 7.39
N LEU A 48 8.15 8.20 6.84
CA LEU A 48 7.78 9.04 5.71
C LEU A 48 7.51 8.22 4.44
N LEU A 49 8.35 7.23 4.16
CA LEU A 49 8.19 6.35 3.00
C LEU A 49 6.93 5.47 3.14
N LEU A 50 6.69 4.89 4.32
CA LEU A 50 5.47 4.11 4.58
C LEU A 50 4.22 4.99 4.49
N GLY A 51 4.25 6.21 5.02
CA GLY A 51 3.15 7.17 4.90
C GLY A 51 2.83 7.49 3.44
N GLY A 52 3.85 7.81 2.63
CA GLY A 52 3.69 8.03 1.19
C GLY A 52 3.15 6.79 0.46
N GLY A 53 3.70 5.62 0.79
CA GLY A 53 3.26 4.33 0.25
C GLY A 53 1.79 4.03 0.54
N TRP A 54 1.34 4.31 1.77
CA TRP A 54 -0.06 4.19 2.16
C TRP A 54 -0.96 5.14 1.38
N SER A 55 -0.58 6.42 1.31
CA SER A 55 -1.36 7.43 0.58
C SER A 55 -1.47 7.14 -0.91
N PHE A 56 -0.40 6.66 -1.55
CA PHE A 56 -0.39 6.41 -2.99
C PHE A 56 -0.91 5.02 -3.35
N MET A 57 -0.36 3.95 -2.78
CA MET A 57 -0.73 2.59 -3.17
C MET A 57 -2.01 2.14 -2.47
N HIS A 58 -2.03 2.13 -1.13
CA HIS A 58 -3.14 1.54 -0.37
C HIS A 58 -4.47 2.26 -0.66
N SER A 59 -4.51 3.58 -0.57
CA SER A 59 -5.73 4.35 -0.87
C SER A 59 -6.19 4.21 -2.33
N THR A 60 -5.28 4.11 -3.29
CA THR A 60 -5.63 3.89 -4.71
C THR A 60 -6.22 2.51 -4.94
N ILE A 61 -5.64 1.45 -4.35
CA ILE A 61 -6.18 0.09 -4.50
C ILE A 61 -7.52 -0.02 -3.77
N GLN A 62 -7.64 0.52 -2.55
CA GLN A 62 -8.88 0.46 -1.77
C GLN A 62 -10.04 1.17 -2.50
N SER A 63 -9.82 2.41 -2.97
CA SER A 63 -10.83 3.14 -3.74
C SER A 63 -11.21 2.37 -5.02
N TRP A 64 -10.23 1.84 -5.76
CA TRP A 64 -10.49 1.03 -6.94
C TRP A 64 -11.29 -0.23 -6.66
N ALA A 65 -10.93 -0.99 -5.62
CA ALA A 65 -11.60 -2.25 -5.25
C ALA A 65 -13.10 -2.05 -5.00
N THR A 66 -13.47 -0.93 -4.37
CA THR A 66 -14.88 -0.59 -4.12
C THR A 66 -15.64 -0.11 -5.36
N ALA A 67 -14.91 0.29 -6.41
CA ALA A 67 -15.48 0.73 -7.69
C ALA A 67 -15.56 -0.38 -8.74
N LEU A 68 -14.90 -1.52 -8.55
CA LEU A 68 -14.91 -2.64 -9.51
C LEU A 68 -16.32 -3.27 -9.68
N SER A 69 -17.04 -3.43 -8.58
CA SER A 69 -18.38 -4.03 -8.57
C SER A 69 -19.23 -3.39 -7.45
N PRO A 70 -20.34 -2.71 -7.79
CA PRO A 70 -21.27 -2.18 -6.80
C PRO A 70 -21.86 -3.28 -5.91
N THR A 71 -22.18 -4.44 -6.49
CA THR A 71 -22.82 -5.57 -5.77
C THR A 71 -21.86 -6.27 -4.81
N ALA A 72 -20.57 -6.34 -5.14
CA ALA A 72 -19.55 -6.97 -4.30
C ALA A 72 -18.75 -5.99 -3.41
N ARG A 73 -19.14 -4.70 -3.37
CA ARG A 73 -18.40 -3.64 -2.66
C ARG A 73 -18.16 -3.98 -1.19
N ALA A 74 -19.21 -4.38 -0.47
CA ALA A 74 -19.12 -4.69 0.96
C ALA A 74 -18.16 -5.86 1.23
N THR A 75 -18.23 -6.91 0.41
CA THR A 75 -17.31 -8.05 0.46
C THR A 75 -15.86 -7.62 0.21
N GLY A 76 -15.63 -6.76 -0.79
CA GLY A 76 -14.30 -6.20 -1.06
C GLY A 76 -13.72 -5.45 0.14
N VAL A 77 -14.50 -4.58 0.77
CA VAL A 77 -14.08 -3.86 1.99
C VAL A 77 -13.82 -4.84 3.15
N ALA A 78 -14.67 -5.86 3.34
CA ALA A 78 -14.47 -6.85 4.37
C ALA A 78 -13.16 -7.64 4.18
N LEU A 79 -12.83 -8.04 2.95
CA LEU A 79 -11.58 -8.73 2.63
C LEU A 79 -10.35 -7.85 2.90
N PHE A 80 -10.43 -6.55 2.61
CA PHE A 80 -9.39 -5.58 3.01
C PHE A 80 -9.21 -5.55 4.53
N GLY A 81 -10.31 -5.49 5.28
CA GLY A 81 -10.28 -5.52 6.74
C GLY A 81 -9.63 -6.80 7.27
N VAL A 82 -10.05 -7.97 6.78
CA VAL A 82 -9.46 -9.25 7.17
C VAL A 82 -7.96 -9.29 6.89
N ALA A 83 -7.54 -8.90 5.68
CA ALA A 83 -6.13 -8.88 5.32
C ALA A 83 -5.31 -7.94 6.23
N LEU A 84 -5.85 -6.76 6.55
CA LEU A 84 -5.24 -5.79 7.45
C LEU A 84 -5.07 -6.37 8.86
N TYR A 85 -6.14 -6.89 9.45
CA TYR A 85 -6.11 -7.42 10.81
C TYR A 85 -5.22 -8.66 10.94
N VAL A 86 -5.28 -9.58 9.98
CA VAL A 86 -4.40 -10.77 9.96
C VAL A 86 -2.94 -10.35 9.84
N GLY A 87 -2.63 -9.43 8.93
CA GLY A 87 -1.27 -8.88 8.79
C GLY A 87 -0.77 -8.21 10.07
N SER A 88 -1.59 -7.39 10.71
CA SER A 88 -1.27 -6.74 11.99
C SER A 88 -1.04 -7.74 13.12
N ALA A 89 -1.85 -8.79 13.21
CA ALA A 89 -1.68 -9.83 14.23
C ALA A 89 -0.35 -10.59 14.05
N LEU A 90 -0.01 -10.97 12.81
CA LEU A 90 1.27 -11.61 12.49
C LEU A 90 2.47 -10.69 12.78
N ALA A 91 2.37 -9.42 12.42
CA ALA A 91 3.40 -8.42 12.72
C ALA A 91 3.57 -8.22 14.24
N ALA A 92 2.48 -8.16 15.00
CA ALA A 92 2.52 -8.05 16.45
C ALA A 92 3.14 -9.29 17.11
N ALA A 93 2.81 -10.49 16.65
CA ALA A 93 3.37 -11.74 17.17
C ALA A 93 4.89 -11.82 16.92
N THR A 94 5.34 -11.46 15.71
CA THR A 94 6.77 -11.45 15.37
C THR A 94 7.55 -10.36 16.11
N ALA A 95 6.96 -9.18 16.31
CA ALA A 95 7.54 -8.11 17.12
C ALA A 95 7.67 -8.49 18.60
N GLN A 96 6.67 -9.18 19.17
CA GLN A 96 6.73 -9.70 20.54
C GLN A 96 7.85 -10.73 20.73
N ALA A 97 8.17 -11.50 19.69
CA ALA A 97 9.32 -12.40 19.68
C ALA A 97 10.67 -11.68 19.43
N HIS A 98 10.71 -10.34 19.45
CA HIS A 98 11.86 -9.50 19.10
C HIS A 98 12.45 -9.76 17.70
N ALA A 99 11.66 -10.36 16.80
CA ALA A 99 12.09 -10.78 15.47
C ALA A 99 11.85 -9.66 14.43
N TYR A 100 12.38 -8.46 14.67
CA TYR A 100 12.13 -7.27 13.83
C TYR A 100 12.70 -7.39 12.43
N ARG A 101 13.92 -7.92 12.29
CA ARG A 101 14.57 -8.11 10.99
C ARG A 101 13.70 -8.97 10.06
N PRO A 102 13.36 -10.22 10.41
CA PRO A 102 12.55 -11.06 9.53
C PRO A 102 11.15 -10.48 9.29
N LEU A 103 10.56 -9.76 10.25
CA LEU A 103 9.30 -9.02 10.05
C LEU A 103 9.42 -8.04 8.87
N PHE A 104 10.43 -7.18 8.87
CA PHE A 104 10.61 -6.18 7.83
C PHE A 104 11.03 -6.78 6.48
N TRP A 105 11.85 -7.84 6.48
CA TRP A 105 12.21 -8.56 5.25
C TRP A 105 11.00 -9.26 4.62
N LEU A 106 10.13 -9.88 5.44
CA LEU A 106 8.88 -10.48 4.96
C LEU A 106 7.94 -9.41 4.39
N ALA A 107 7.84 -8.25 5.05
CA ALA A 107 7.06 -7.13 4.54
C ALA A 107 7.58 -6.64 3.18
N ALA A 108 8.91 -6.53 3.01
CA ALA A 108 9.52 -6.17 1.73
C ALA A 108 9.19 -7.21 0.64
N LEU A 109 9.34 -8.50 0.97
CA LEU A 109 9.05 -9.61 0.06
C LEU A 109 7.58 -9.62 -0.38
N LEU A 110 6.62 -9.44 0.53
CA LEU A 110 5.19 -9.46 0.23
C LEU A 110 4.70 -8.21 -0.51
N THR A 111 5.36 -7.08 -0.30
CA THR A 111 5.01 -5.82 -0.98
C THR A 111 5.22 -5.91 -2.49
N VAL A 112 6.25 -6.62 -2.97
CA VAL A 112 6.55 -6.76 -4.40
C VAL A 112 5.41 -7.45 -5.17
N PRO A 113 4.99 -8.70 -4.85
CA PRO A 113 3.90 -9.35 -5.57
C PRO A 113 2.57 -8.61 -5.40
N LEU A 114 2.31 -8.01 -4.23
CA LEU A 114 1.12 -7.17 -4.02
C LEU A 114 1.09 -5.99 -5.01
N THR A 115 2.22 -5.27 -5.12
CA THR A 115 2.34 -4.12 -6.03
C THR A 115 2.17 -4.54 -7.48
N VAL A 116 2.81 -5.66 -7.88
CA VAL A 116 2.69 -6.20 -9.25
C VAL A 116 1.25 -6.62 -9.53
N ALA A 117 0.61 -7.38 -8.65
CA ALA A 117 -0.77 -7.84 -8.82
C ALA A 117 -1.75 -6.66 -8.91
N ALA A 118 -1.57 -5.63 -8.07
CA ALA A 118 -2.38 -4.42 -8.10
C ALA A 118 -2.18 -3.61 -9.38
N ALA A 119 -0.93 -3.42 -9.82
CA ALA A 119 -0.60 -2.68 -11.03
C ALA A 119 -1.15 -3.38 -12.28
N VAL A 120 -0.97 -4.70 -12.38
CA VAL A 120 -1.49 -5.52 -13.48
C VAL A 120 -3.02 -5.56 -13.45
N GLY A 121 -3.63 -5.75 -12.27
CA GLY A 121 -5.09 -5.74 -12.11
C GLY A 121 -5.68 -4.41 -12.55
N ARG A 122 -5.08 -3.29 -12.15
CA ARG A 122 -5.53 -1.96 -12.55
C ARG A 122 -5.33 -1.67 -14.05
N ALA A 123 -4.29 -2.23 -14.67
CA ALA A 123 -4.05 -2.09 -16.10
C ALA A 123 -5.04 -2.90 -16.95
N ARG A 124 -5.47 -4.07 -16.45
CA ARG A 124 -6.34 -5.00 -17.19
C ARG A 124 -7.83 -4.76 -16.96
N CYS A 125 -8.23 -4.42 -15.73
CA CYS A 125 -9.64 -4.31 -15.36
C CYS A 125 -10.04 -2.82 -15.26
N ARG A 126 -10.90 -2.38 -16.18
CA ARG A 126 -11.56 -1.07 -16.09
C ARG A 126 -12.88 -1.22 -15.30
N PRO A 127 -13.28 -0.21 -14.50
CA PRO A 127 -14.58 -0.20 -13.84
C PRO A 127 -15.71 -0.34 -14.87
N ALA A 128 -16.80 -1.03 -14.50
CA ALA A 128 -17.86 -1.46 -15.42
C ALA A 128 -18.69 -0.31 -16.04
N ASP A 129 -18.47 0.95 -15.67
CA ASP A 129 -19.31 2.09 -16.08
C ASP A 129 -18.73 2.91 -17.24
N ALA A 130 -18.05 2.24 -18.19
CA ALA A 130 -17.56 2.87 -19.43
C ALA A 130 -18.17 2.26 -20.71
N ALA A 131 -19.37 1.67 -20.61
CA ALA A 131 -20.16 1.15 -21.72
C ALA A 131 -21.57 1.77 -21.71
#